data_AF-X1PZH2-F1
#
_entry.id   AF-X1PZH2-F1
#
_cell.length_a   1.000
_cell.length_b   1.000
_cell.length_c   1.000
_cell.angle_alpha   90.00
_cell.angle_beta   90.00
_cell.angle_gamma   90.00
#
_symmetry.space_group_name_H-M   'P 1'
#
loop_
_entity.id
_entity.type
_entity.pdbx_description
1 polymer ?
#
loop_
_entity_poly.entity_id
_entity_poly.type
_entity_poly.pdbx_seq_one_letter_code
_entity_poly.pdbx_strand_id
1 'polypeptide(L)'
;MKSRIVSFSIPLILQELNTHAHILIDDEKFSVAELYYRIATRLRHYLIDEFQDTNGLQWKNIFPMVEEALSSGGSLFYVGDKKQAIYRFRGGDVSLFDSVQDNLQHFSLKHGSLITNYRSQKEIVQFNNEIFSSKLTSCIALAVDK
;
A
#
# COMPACT_ATOMS: atom_id res chain seq x y z
N MET A 1 39.05 -1.68 -24.77
CA MET A 1 37.72 -1.66 -25.42
C MET A 1 36.75 -0.90 -24.52
N LYS A 2 36.31 0.32 -24.90
CA LYS A 2 35.25 1.03 -24.18
C LYS A 2 33.91 0.49 -24.69
N SER A 3 33.20 -0.28 -23.86
CA SER A 3 31.83 -0.67 -24.15
C SER A 3 30.95 0.59 -24.14
N ARG A 4 30.34 0.90 -25.29
CA ARG A 4 29.29 1.91 -25.39
C ARG A 4 28.07 1.38 -24.66
N ILE A 5 27.75 1.97 -23.51
CA ILE A 5 26.38 1.93 -22.99
C ILE A 5 25.58 2.85 -23.91
N VAL A 6 24.86 2.25 -24.86
CA VAL A 6 23.89 2.98 -25.65
C VAL A 6 22.68 3.17 -24.75
N SER A 7 22.61 4.30 -24.06
CA SER A 7 21.43 4.70 -23.31
C SER A 7 20.34 5.10 -24.30
N PHE A 8 19.57 4.11 -24.75
CA PHE A 8 18.27 4.40 -25.35
C PHE A 8 17.34 4.83 -24.22
N SER A 9 17.09 6.12 -24.12
CA SER A 9 16.01 6.67 -23.28
C SER A 9 14.68 6.31 -23.94
N ILE A 10 14.25 5.06 -23.79
CA ILE A 10 12.90 4.64 -24.15
C ILE A 10 11.95 5.41 -23.21
N PRO A 11 10.92 6.10 -23.73
CA PRO A 11 9.93 6.73 -22.88
C PRO A 11 9.26 5.65 -22.03
N LEU A 12 9.55 5.69 -20.73
CA LEU A 12 9.02 4.74 -19.76
C LEU A 12 7.58 5.14 -19.45
N ILE A 13 6.62 4.31 -19.85
CA ILE A 13 5.22 4.55 -19.48
C ILE A 13 5.09 4.29 -17.98
N LEU A 14 4.35 5.13 -17.27
CA LEU A 14 4.16 5.02 -15.82
C LEU A 14 3.62 3.64 -15.39
N GLN A 15 2.90 2.96 -16.27
CA GLN A 15 2.40 1.59 -16.05
C GLN A 15 3.51 0.54 -16.08
N GLU A 16 4.59 0.77 -16.84
CA GLU A 16 5.73 -0.15 -16.95
C GLU A 16 6.71 0.00 -15.78
N LEU A 17 6.67 1.12 -15.06
CA LEU A 17 7.53 1.36 -13.90
C LEU A 17 7.38 0.27 -12.83
N ASN A 18 6.15 -0.13 -12.51
CA ASN A 18 5.90 -1.17 -11.51
C ASN A 18 6.46 -2.53 -11.96
N THR A 19 6.29 -2.86 -13.24
CA THR A 19 6.80 -4.11 -13.82
C THR A 19 8.32 -4.13 -13.85
N HIS A 20 8.96 -3.04 -14.27
CA HIS A 20 10.42 -2.97 -14.26
C HIS A 20 10.99 -2.98 -12.84
N ALA A 21 10.39 -2.24 -11.91
CA ALA A 21 10.77 -2.33 -10.50
C ALA A 21 10.64 -3.77 -9.99
N HIS A 22 9.57 -4.46 -10.34
CA HIS A 22 9.38 -5.86 -9.95
C HIS A 22 10.47 -6.77 -10.52
N ILE A 23 10.79 -6.68 -11.81
CA ILE A 23 11.86 -7.48 -12.43
C ILE A 23 13.21 -7.25 -11.74
N LEU A 24 13.49 -6.03 -11.26
CA LEU A 24 14.74 -5.73 -10.56
C LEU A 24 14.76 -6.31 -9.13
N ILE A 25 13.61 -6.49 -8.51
CA ILE A 25 13.46 -6.91 -7.10
C ILE A 25 13.23 -8.42 -6.98
N ASP A 26 12.45 -9.03 -7.89
CA ASP A 26 11.99 -10.43 -7.83
C ASP A 26 13.01 -11.42 -8.43
N ASP A 27 13.76 -11.05 -9.47
CA ASP A 27 14.75 -11.92 -10.12
C ASP A 27 16.01 -12.17 -9.24
N GLU A 28 15.96 -11.92 -7.93
CA GLU A 28 17.11 -11.89 -7.00
C GLU A 28 18.28 -11.02 -7.49
N LYS A 29 18.04 -10.15 -8.48
CA LYS A 29 19.07 -9.30 -9.09
C LYS A 29 19.68 -8.35 -8.07
N PHE A 30 18.88 -7.88 -7.12
CA PHE A 30 19.32 -6.99 -6.06
C PHE A 30 18.79 -7.47 -4.71
N SER A 31 19.70 -7.61 -3.74
CA SER A 31 19.31 -7.76 -2.34
C SER A 31 18.72 -6.44 -1.81
N VAL A 32 17.98 -6.51 -0.70
CA VAL A 32 17.46 -5.30 -0.02
C VAL A 32 18.60 -4.32 0.34
N ALA A 33 19.77 -4.83 0.72
CA ALA A 33 20.95 -4.02 0.99
C ALA A 33 21.45 -3.28 -0.26
N GLU A 34 21.49 -3.96 -1.41
CA GLU A 34 21.90 -3.37 -2.69
C GLU A 34 20.87 -2.35 -3.19
N LEU A 35 19.57 -2.60 -2.97
CA LEU A 35 18.50 -1.62 -3.20
C LEU A 35 18.76 -0.34 -2.40
N TYR A 36 18.97 -0.44 -1.08
CA TYR A 36 19.29 0.71 -0.23
C TYR A 36 20.57 1.44 -0.63
N TYR A 37 21.60 0.69 -1.05
CA TYR A 37 22.83 1.27 -1.58
C TYR A 37 22.55 2.10 -2.85
N ARG A 38 21.77 1.56 -3.79
CA ARG A 38 21.44 2.24 -5.06
C ARG A 38 20.55 3.46 -4.91
N ILE A 39 19.57 3.41 -4.01
CA ILE A 39 18.74 4.58 -3.70
C ILE A 39 19.45 5.57 -2.75
N ALA A 40 20.67 5.25 -2.32
CA ALA A 40 21.51 6.04 -1.43
C ALA A 40 20.80 6.44 -0.12
N THR A 41 19.83 5.64 0.33
CA THR A 41 19.05 5.89 1.54
C THR A 41 18.59 4.57 2.16
N ARG A 42 18.46 4.54 3.49
CA ARG A 42 17.87 3.41 4.21
C ARG A 42 16.56 3.86 4.85
N LEU A 43 15.46 3.27 4.38
CA LEU A 43 14.14 3.54 4.91
C LEU A 43 13.92 2.64 6.14
N ARG A 44 13.56 3.25 7.27
CA ARG A 44 13.24 2.53 8.52
C ARG A 44 11.76 2.56 8.87
N HIS A 45 11.02 3.52 8.32
CA HIS A 45 9.62 3.74 8.64
C HIS A 45 8.85 3.89 7.33
N TYR A 46 7.81 3.07 7.17
CA TYR A 46 6.92 3.07 6.02
C TYR A 46 5.57 3.60 6.43
N LEU A 47 5.13 4.66 5.75
CA LEU A 47 3.81 5.23 5.89
C LEU A 47 3.12 5.13 4.54
N ILE A 48 2.04 4.34 4.47
CA ILE A 48 1.29 4.11 3.24
C ILE A 48 -0.13 4.63 3.44
N ASP A 49 -0.47 5.69 2.72
CA ASP A 49 -1.82 6.23 2.67
C ASP A 49 -2.61 5.61 1.51
N GLU A 50 -3.93 5.69 1.57
CA GLU A 50 -4.86 5.18 0.55
C GLU A 50 -4.56 3.73 0.12
N PHE A 51 -4.30 2.86 1.10
CA PHE A 51 -3.86 1.48 0.84
C PHE A 51 -4.85 0.68 -0.04
N GLN A 52 -6.13 1.07 -0.09
CA GLN A 52 -7.15 0.41 -0.93
C GLN A 52 -6.90 0.53 -2.43
N ASP A 53 -6.10 1.52 -2.84
CA ASP A 53 -5.75 1.78 -4.23
C ASP A 53 -4.40 1.13 -4.60
N THR A 54 -3.72 0.50 -3.64
CA THR A 54 -2.48 -0.24 -3.89
C THR A 54 -2.79 -1.51 -4.65
N ASN A 55 -1.99 -1.80 -5.68
CA ASN A 55 -2.05 -3.07 -6.41
C ASN A 55 -1.02 -4.07 -5.86
N GLY A 56 -1.22 -5.35 -6.18
CA GLY A 56 -0.38 -6.42 -5.64
C GLY A 56 1.08 -6.32 -6.08
N LEU A 57 1.35 -5.80 -7.28
CA LEU A 57 2.70 -5.62 -7.79
C LEU A 57 3.46 -4.52 -7.03
N GLN A 58 2.79 -3.40 -6.76
CA GLN A 58 3.32 -2.31 -5.94
C GLN A 58 3.66 -2.81 -4.53
N TRP A 59 2.75 -3.57 -3.91
CA TRP A 59 3.00 -4.16 -2.60
C TRP A 59 4.20 -5.12 -2.63
N LYS A 60 4.24 -6.05 -3.58
CA LYS A 60 5.37 -6.98 -3.75
C LYS A 60 6.71 -6.27 -3.91
N ASN A 61 6.74 -5.15 -4.62
CA ASN A 61 7.98 -4.40 -4.82
C ASN A 61 8.51 -3.78 -3.53
N ILE A 62 7.64 -3.29 -2.64
CA ILE A 62 8.06 -2.65 -1.40
C ILE A 62 8.17 -3.63 -0.22
N PHE A 63 7.51 -4.78 -0.30
CA PHE A 63 7.39 -5.76 0.78
C PHE A 63 8.76 -6.20 1.37
N PRO A 64 9.78 -6.56 0.58
CA PRO A 64 11.08 -6.97 1.13
C PRO A 64 11.75 -5.88 1.95
N MET A 65 11.58 -4.61 1.55
CA MET A 65 12.16 -3.48 2.25
C MET A 65 11.39 -3.17 3.55
N VAL A 66 10.07 -3.36 3.53
CA VAL A 66 9.20 -3.26 4.71
C VAL A 66 9.55 -4.35 5.73
N GLU A 67 9.74 -5.59 5.29
CA GLU A 67 10.09 -6.72 6.15
C GLU A 67 11.47 -6.52 6.81
N GLU A 68 12.47 -6.06 6.06
CA GLU A 68 13.79 -5.68 6.59
C GLU A 68 13.69 -4.54 7.62
N ALA A 69 12.85 -3.53 7.36
CA ALA A 69 12.65 -2.43 8.29
C ALA A 69 12.00 -2.91 9.59
N LEU A 70 10.96 -3.74 9.52
CA LEU A 70 10.32 -4.31 10.71
C LEU A 70 11.28 -5.20 11.51
N SER A 71 12.10 -6.00 10.82
CA SER A 71 13.09 -6.89 11.44
C SER A 71 14.24 -6.13 12.13
N SER A 72 14.54 -4.90 11.68
CA SER A 72 15.60 -4.06 12.23
C SER A 72 15.13 -2.99 13.24
N GLY A 73 13.90 -3.14 13.78
CA GLY A 73 13.33 -2.23 14.78
C GLY A 73 12.66 -0.97 14.20
N GLY A 74 12.39 -0.97 12.90
CA GLY A 74 11.60 0.03 12.19
C GLY A 74 10.09 -0.14 12.37
N SER A 75 9.30 0.49 11.51
CA SER A 75 7.83 0.44 11.58
C SER A 75 7.13 0.48 10.23
N LEU A 76 5.97 -0.17 10.16
CA LEU A 76 4.99 -0.03 9.09
C LEU A 76 3.72 0.58 9.66
N PHE A 77 3.23 1.64 9.02
CA PHE A 77 1.93 2.23 9.28
C PHE A 77 1.21 2.38 7.94
N TYR A 78 0.06 1.73 7.79
CA TYR A 78 -0.76 1.89 6.59
C TYR A 78 -2.19 2.21 6.98
N VAL A 79 -2.81 3.08 6.19
CA VAL A 79 -4.18 3.53 6.40
C VAL A 79 -4.93 3.48 5.08
N GLY A 80 -6.25 3.35 5.18
CA GLY A 80 -7.15 3.45 4.06
C GLY A 80 -8.54 2.97 4.41
N ASP A 81 -9.43 3.03 3.43
CA ASP A 81 -10.85 2.71 3.59
C ASP A 81 -11.30 1.75 2.49
N LYS A 82 -11.64 0.52 2.87
CA LYS A 82 -12.19 -0.49 1.95
C LYS A 82 -13.46 0.01 1.24
N LYS A 83 -14.25 0.90 1.87
CA LYS A 83 -15.45 1.51 1.24
C LYS A 83 -15.10 2.39 0.04
N GLN A 84 -13.90 2.95 0.01
CA GLN A 84 -13.46 3.93 -1.00
C GLN A 84 -12.67 3.29 -2.14
N ALA A 85 -12.57 1.96 -2.15
CA ALA A 85 -11.86 1.20 -3.17
C ALA A 85 -12.60 1.20 -4.52
N ILE A 86 -12.53 2.31 -5.25
CA ILE A 86 -13.21 2.49 -6.54
C ILE A 86 -12.28 2.27 -7.74
N TYR A 87 -10.98 2.08 -7.51
CA TYR A 87 -9.96 1.95 -8.57
C TYR A 87 -9.63 0.49 -8.96
N ARG A 88 -10.56 -0.46 -8.74
CA ARG A 88 -10.36 -1.87 -9.15
C ARG A 88 -10.04 -2.04 -10.63
N PHE A 89 -10.59 -1.19 -11.50
CA PHE A 89 -10.29 -1.18 -12.94
C PHE A 89 -8.83 -0.81 -13.27
N ARG A 90 -8.09 -0.22 -12.33
CA ARG A 90 -6.64 0.08 -12.45
C ARG A 90 -5.77 -0.93 -11.72
N GLY A 91 -6.35 -2.04 -11.27
CA GLY A 91 -5.65 -3.11 -10.56
C GLY A 91 -5.54 -2.93 -9.04
N GLY A 92 -6.22 -1.94 -8.45
CA GLY A 92 -6.33 -1.84 -6.99
C GLY A 92 -7.01 -3.09 -6.43
N ASP A 93 -6.41 -3.70 -5.40
CA ASP A 93 -6.86 -4.96 -4.85
C ASP A 93 -7.13 -4.83 -3.35
N VAL A 94 -8.42 -4.73 -3.00
CA VAL A 94 -8.88 -4.61 -1.61
C VAL A 94 -8.53 -5.85 -0.77
N SER A 95 -8.33 -7.01 -1.41
CA SER A 95 -7.93 -8.22 -0.67
C SER A 95 -6.53 -8.11 -0.07
N LEU A 96 -5.70 -7.18 -0.58
CA LEU A 96 -4.38 -6.90 -0.02
C LEU A 96 -4.45 -6.39 1.42
N PHE A 97 -5.50 -5.67 1.79
CA PHE A 97 -5.67 -5.21 3.17
C PHE A 97 -5.62 -6.36 4.18
N ASP A 98 -6.24 -7.48 3.82
CA ASP A 98 -6.31 -8.66 4.67
C ASP A 98 -5.03 -9.50 4.53
N SER A 99 -4.53 -9.67 3.30
CA SER A 99 -3.32 -10.47 3.08
C SER A 99 -2.06 -9.89 3.73
N VAL A 100 -1.94 -8.57 3.84
CA VAL A 100 -0.80 -7.92 4.51
C VAL A 100 -0.71 -8.33 5.97
N GLN A 101 -1.85 -8.41 6.65
CA GLN A 101 -1.90 -8.81 8.04
C GLN A 101 -1.44 -10.27 8.20
N ASP A 102 -1.86 -11.14 7.30
CA ASP A 102 -1.45 -12.55 7.30
C ASP A 102 0.05 -12.71 6.98
N ASN A 103 0.56 -11.96 5.99
CA ASN A 103 1.98 -12.02 5.58
C ASN A 103 2.92 -11.50 6.66
N LEU A 104 2.45 -10.54 7.47
CA LEU A 104 3.24 -9.91 8.53
C LEU A 104 2.81 -10.38 9.93
N GLN A 105 2.12 -11.52 10.05
CA GLN A 105 1.62 -12.05 11.33
C GLN A 105 2.72 -12.30 12.37
N HIS A 106 3.96 -12.53 11.91
CA HIS A 106 5.13 -12.71 12.77
C HIS A 106 5.61 -11.39 13.40
N PHE A 107 5.18 -10.26 12.86
CA PHE A 107 5.34 -8.93 13.43
C PHE A 107 4.08 -8.57 14.23
N SER A 108 4.24 -7.87 15.35
CA SER A 108 3.11 -7.44 16.19
C SER A 108 2.34 -6.26 15.56
N LEU A 109 1.60 -6.53 14.49
CA LEU A 109 0.74 -5.54 13.84
C LEU A 109 -0.49 -5.23 14.69
N LYS A 110 -0.78 -3.93 14.85
CA LYS A 110 -1.99 -3.45 15.51
C LYS A 110 -2.96 -2.95 14.45
N HIS A 111 -4.21 -3.39 14.56
CA HIS A 111 -5.31 -2.88 13.75
C HIS A 111 -6.20 -1.94 14.58
N GLY A 112 -6.71 -0.88 13.94
CA GLY A 112 -7.64 0.06 14.55
C GLY A 112 -8.55 0.68 13.50
N SER A 113 -9.76 1.07 13.91
CA SER A 113 -10.74 1.72 13.06
C SER A 113 -11.02 3.13 13.57
N LEU A 114 -11.05 4.11 12.65
CA LEU A 114 -11.44 5.49 12.95
C LEU A 114 -12.91 5.67 12.58
N ILE A 115 -13.77 5.66 13.59
CA ILE A 115 -15.22 5.77 13.37
C ILE A 115 -15.71 7.22 13.38
N THR A 116 -15.04 8.14 14.07
CA THR A 116 -15.49 9.53 14.18
C THR A 116 -15.22 10.33 12.91
N ASN A 117 -16.25 10.95 12.33
CA ASN A 117 -16.13 11.85 11.19
C ASN A 117 -15.97 13.30 11.67
N TYR A 118 -14.84 13.92 11.32
CA TYR A 118 -14.58 15.32 11.64
C TYR A 118 -14.79 16.27 10.45
N ARG A 119 -15.04 15.73 9.25
CA ARG A 119 -15.05 16.48 7.98
C ARG A 119 -16.43 17.03 7.64
N SER A 120 -17.48 16.28 7.92
CA SER A 120 -18.84 16.55 7.48
C SER A 120 -19.74 16.93 8.65
N GLN A 121 -20.85 17.60 8.34
CA GLN A 121 -21.93 17.84 9.31
C GLN A 121 -22.74 16.57 9.56
N LYS A 122 -23.40 16.52 10.72
CA LYS A 122 -24.20 15.39 11.18
C LYS A 122 -25.20 14.89 10.14
N GLU A 123 -25.88 15.80 9.43
CA GLU A 123 -26.92 15.47 8.46
C GLU A 123 -26.34 14.66 7.29
N ILE A 124 -25.12 14.98 6.84
CA ILE A 124 -24.43 14.26 5.76
C ILE A 124 -23.99 12.87 6.24
N VAL A 125 -23.49 12.77 7.47
CA VAL A 125 -23.06 11.49 8.06
C VAL A 125 -24.27 10.57 8.23
N GLN A 126 -25.36 11.10 8.78
CA GLN A 126 -26.59 10.34 9.00
C GLN A 126 -27.22 9.90 7.68
N PHE A 127 -27.34 10.80 6.69
CA PHE A 127 -27.87 10.46 5.37
C PHE A 127 -27.08 9.31 4.72
N ASN A 128 -25.74 9.37 4.74
CA ASN A 128 -24.92 8.28 4.21
C ASN A 128 -25.12 6.99 5.01
N ASN A 129 -25.14 7.05 6.34
CA ASN A 129 -25.35 5.88 7.17
C ASN A 129 -26.73 5.22 6.91
N GLU A 130 -27.78 6.00 6.70
CA GLU A 130 -29.12 5.49 6.36
C GLU A 130 -29.11 4.74 5.01
N ILE A 131 -28.46 5.30 3.99
CA ILE A 131 -28.35 4.69 2.66
C ILE A 131 -27.54 3.39 2.68
N PHE A 132 -26.46 3.34 3.46
CA PHE A 132 -25.49 2.23 3.42
C PHE A 132 -25.66 1.18 4.52
N SER A 133 -26.34 1.50 5.62
CA SER A 133 -26.59 0.57 6.74
C SER A 133 -27.33 -0.71 6.33
N SER A 134 -28.25 -0.60 5.38
CA SER A 134 -29.01 -1.76 4.85
C SER A 134 -28.25 -2.56 3.78
N LYS A 135 -27.17 -2.02 3.21
CA LYS A 135 -26.46 -2.58 2.04
C LYS A 135 -25.06 -3.11 2.31
N LEU A 136 -24.38 -2.67 3.39
CA LEU A 136 -22.97 -3.01 3.70
C LEU A 136 -22.79 -3.95 4.90
N THR A 137 -23.78 -4.80 5.16
CA THR A 137 -24.07 -5.45 6.45
C THR A 137 -23.01 -6.41 7.02
N SER A 138 -21.85 -6.65 6.40
CA SER A 138 -20.94 -7.71 6.87
C SER A 138 -19.61 -7.28 7.49
N CYS A 139 -19.02 -6.12 7.17
CA CYS A 139 -17.61 -5.88 7.57
C CYS A 139 -17.22 -4.43 7.93
N ILE A 140 -18.15 -3.47 7.96
CA ILE A 140 -17.77 -2.06 7.91
C ILE A 140 -18.45 -1.25 9.01
N ALA A 141 -17.64 -0.61 9.87
CA ALA A 141 -18.12 0.34 10.86
C ALA A 141 -18.74 1.57 10.19
N LEU A 142 -19.92 1.97 10.66
CA LEU A 142 -20.56 3.22 10.28
C LEU A 142 -19.83 4.39 10.93
N ALA A 143 -19.83 5.54 10.25
CA ALA A 143 -19.22 6.74 10.79
C ALA A 143 -20.08 7.31 11.94
N VAL A 144 -19.42 7.74 13.00
CA VAL A 144 -20.04 8.43 14.15
C VAL A 144 -19.73 9.91 14.01
N ASP A 145 -20.75 10.75 14.17
CA ASP A 145 -20.55 12.20 14.20
C ASP A 145 -19.83 12.63 15.49
N LYS A 146 -19.10 13.75 15.46
CA LYS A 146 -18.30 14.23 16.59
C LYS A 146 -19.12 14.86 17.72
#